data_AF-A0A654DTR5-F1
#
_entry.id   AF-A0A654DTR5-F1
#
_cell.length_a   1.000
_cell.length_b   1.000
_cell.length_c   1.000
_cell.angle_alpha   90.00
_cell.angle_beta   90.00
_cell.angle_gamma   90.00
#
_symmetry.space_group_name_H-M   'P 1'
#
loop_
_entity.id
_entity.type
_entity.pdbx_description
1 polymer ?
#
loop_
_entity_poly.entity_id
_entity_poly.type
_entity_poly.pdbx_seq_one_letter_code
_entity_poly.pdbx_strand_id
1 'polypeptide(L)'
;MLDYSDFQFRNDEDSPDYFLWQVFSDWQNGKNLLIEEYNITSPQMTILTAIYWLLQNERDTIQVAVADAAKMDKMTTSTVLRTLQKKGLVTRTEHASDTRAKTVHLTKRGLETTVKSLKRVNNFNLDYFSALGDSKMTFINLLRKLLIINSMQTEFKSTYQTTIKAPIEKVWDALINPEIVKKYFFESNQETDWKVGSPILWTGEYEGTPYTDKGVVLEFSPNKKLSYSYLSSWSGLEDKTENYLLVTYQVKPIEAGTELKITQSNYDEDKAKHSSENWAVVIDGLKKIVE
;
A
#
# COMPACT_ATOMS: atom_id res chain seq x y z
N MET A 1 -5.63 -16.46 29.76
CA MET A 1 -4.28 -16.12 30.27
C MET A 1 -3.38 -16.36 29.07
N LEU A 2 -2.83 -15.30 28.46
CA LEU A 2 -1.98 -15.44 27.28
C LEU A 2 -0.71 -16.18 27.67
N ASP A 3 -0.40 -17.25 26.96
CA ASP A 3 0.83 -18.02 27.16
C ASP A 3 2.01 -17.19 26.62
N TYR A 4 3.07 -17.05 27.41
CA TYR A 4 4.28 -16.31 27.03
C TYR A 4 4.98 -16.92 25.80
N SER A 5 4.62 -18.15 25.43
CA SER A 5 5.09 -18.83 24.22
C SER A 5 4.52 -18.25 22.91
N ASP A 6 3.44 -17.45 22.95
CA ASP A 6 2.82 -16.81 21.77
C ASP A 6 3.59 -15.57 21.27
N PHE A 7 4.55 -15.07 22.05
CA PHE A 7 5.42 -13.97 21.63
C PHE A 7 6.62 -14.53 20.85
N GLN A 8 6.56 -14.44 19.52
CA GLN A 8 7.65 -14.89 18.63
C GLN A 8 8.98 -14.15 18.87
N PHE A 9 8.97 -13.01 19.55
CA PHE A 9 10.16 -12.24 19.91
C PHE A 9 10.47 -12.47 21.40
N ARG A 10 11.53 -13.23 21.68
CA ARG A 10 11.96 -13.53 23.05
C ARG A 10 12.66 -12.37 23.76
N ASN A 11 12.96 -11.28 23.04
CA ASN A 11 13.53 -10.02 23.53
C ASN A 11 12.97 -8.85 22.69
N ASP A 12 12.59 -7.74 23.34
CA ASP A 12 12.06 -6.52 22.70
C ASP A 12 13.04 -5.90 21.68
N GLU A 13 14.33 -6.24 21.78
CA GLU A 13 15.44 -5.70 20.96
C GLU A 13 15.42 -6.12 19.48
N ASP A 14 14.56 -7.07 19.08
CA ASP A 14 14.42 -7.51 17.68
C ASP A 14 13.02 -7.27 17.10
N SER A 15 12.11 -6.64 17.85
CA SER A 15 10.70 -6.47 17.42
C SER A 15 10.54 -5.25 16.50
N PRO A 16 10.13 -5.40 15.22
CA PRO A 16 10.03 -4.28 14.29
C PRO A 16 9.01 -3.21 14.71
N ASP A 17 7.92 -3.61 15.36
CA ASP A 17 6.87 -2.71 15.87
C ASP A 17 7.36 -1.84 17.03
N TYR A 18 8.22 -2.38 17.91
CA TYR A 18 8.85 -1.63 19.00
C TYR A 18 9.69 -0.47 18.45
N PHE A 19 10.59 -0.75 17.50
CA PHE A 19 11.40 0.30 16.88
C PHE A 19 10.57 1.25 16.01
N LEU A 20 9.57 0.75 15.30
CA LEU A 20 8.67 1.60 14.52
C LEU A 20 7.99 2.63 15.42
N TRP A 21 7.50 2.21 16.60
CA TRP A 21 6.88 3.11 17.56
C TRP A 21 7.89 4.10 18.17
N GLN A 22 9.09 3.65 18.54
CA GLN A 22 10.12 4.52 19.11
C GLN A 22 10.57 5.59 18.12
N VAL A 23 10.93 5.19 16.90
CA VAL A 23 11.38 6.11 15.85
C VAL A 23 10.25 7.09 15.49
N PHE A 24 9.02 6.60 15.36
CA PHE A 24 7.87 7.47 15.11
C PHE A 24 7.67 8.49 16.22
N SER A 25 7.73 8.06 17.48
CA SER A 25 7.51 8.91 18.65
C SER A 25 8.60 9.97 18.77
N ASP A 26 9.87 9.58 18.62
CA ASP A 26 11.02 10.48 18.64
C ASP A 26 10.93 11.53 17.52
N TRP A 27 10.74 11.10 16.27
CA TRP A 27 10.56 11.99 15.13
C TRP A 27 9.38 12.95 15.32
N GLN A 28 8.24 12.44 15.79
CA GLN A 28 7.03 13.23 16.00
C GLN A 28 7.21 14.25 17.12
N ASN A 29 7.92 13.91 18.20
CA ASN A 29 8.24 14.82 19.29
C ASN A 29 9.20 15.92 18.85
N GLY A 30 10.26 15.57 18.11
CA GLY A 30 11.19 16.54 17.52
C GLY A 30 10.46 17.55 16.63
N LYS A 31 9.56 17.07 15.76
CA LYS A 31 8.70 17.93 14.94
C LYS A 31 7.78 18.81 15.78
N ASN A 32 7.16 18.27 16.84
CA ASN A 32 6.24 19.02 17.70
C ASN A 32 6.93 20.22 18.35
N LEU A 33 8.13 20.03 18.90
CA LEU A 33 8.92 21.10 19.51
C LEU A 33 9.22 22.24 18.52
N LEU A 34 9.47 21.91 17.25
CA LEU A 34 9.74 22.91 16.22
C LEU A 34 8.53 23.75 15.85
N ILE A 35 7.31 23.22 16.00
CA ILE A 35 6.10 23.91 15.55
C ILE A 35 5.41 24.70 16.67
N GLU A 36 5.81 24.48 17.92
CA GLU A 36 5.34 25.23 19.09
C GLU A 36 5.58 26.73 18.95
N GLU A 37 6.71 27.16 18.35
CA GLU A 37 7.02 28.58 18.12
C GLU A 37 5.99 29.29 17.23
N TYR A 38 5.27 28.53 16.39
CA TYR A 38 4.21 29.04 15.52
C TYR A 38 2.81 28.97 16.16
N ASN A 39 2.71 28.50 17.41
CA ASN A 39 1.45 28.28 18.11
C ASN A 39 0.48 27.41 17.28
N ILE A 40 0.98 26.32 16.70
CA ILE A 40 0.18 25.32 16.00
C ILE A 40 0.52 23.91 16.49
N THR A 41 -0.46 23.01 16.44
CA THR A 41 -0.26 21.59 16.76
C THR A 41 0.04 20.78 15.51
N SER A 42 0.53 19.54 15.64
CA SER A 42 0.83 18.69 14.47
C SER A 42 -0.40 18.50 13.56
N PRO A 43 -1.62 18.21 14.05
CA PRO A 43 -2.79 18.15 13.17
C PRO A 43 -3.11 19.47 12.46
N GLN A 44 -2.89 20.62 13.13
CA GLN A 44 -3.06 21.94 12.54
C GLN A 44 -2.04 22.19 11.43
N MET A 45 -0.77 21.82 11.64
CA MET A 45 0.26 21.89 10.61
C MET A 45 -0.07 20.99 9.42
N THR A 46 -0.52 19.75 9.65
CA THR A 46 -0.91 18.82 8.57
C THR A 46 -1.99 19.45 7.69
N ILE A 47 -3.04 20.02 8.28
CA ILE A 47 -4.12 20.67 7.51
C ILE A 47 -3.61 21.91 6.76
N LEU A 48 -2.80 22.76 7.39
CA LEU A 48 -2.21 23.93 6.74
C LEU A 48 -1.34 23.53 5.52
N THR A 49 -0.52 22.49 5.69
CA THR A 49 0.34 21.96 4.62
C THR A 49 -0.47 21.32 3.51
N ALA A 50 -1.55 20.60 3.83
CA ALA A 50 -2.46 20.01 2.85
C ALA A 50 -3.16 21.09 2.00
N ILE A 51 -3.66 22.16 2.63
CA ILE A 51 -4.25 23.31 1.91
C ILE A 51 -3.19 23.96 1.01
N TYR A 52 -1.98 24.22 1.54
CA TYR A 52 -0.89 24.81 0.76
C TYR A 52 -0.52 23.94 -0.45
N TRP A 53 -0.39 22.63 -0.27
CA TRP A 53 -0.09 21.69 -1.35
C TRP A 53 -1.17 21.69 -2.43
N LEU A 54 -2.46 21.65 -2.06
CA LEU A 54 -3.56 21.74 -3.03
C LEU A 54 -3.50 23.04 -3.84
N LEU A 55 -3.23 24.18 -3.18
CA LEU A 55 -3.07 25.48 -3.84
C LEU A 55 -1.90 25.48 -4.83
N GLN A 56 -0.75 24.92 -4.45
CA GLN A 56 0.42 24.84 -5.34
C GLN A 56 0.21 23.93 -6.55
N ASN A 57 -0.76 23.02 -6.49
CA ASN A 57 -1.11 22.10 -7.59
C ASN A 57 -2.40 22.51 -8.31
N GLU A 58 -2.86 23.75 -8.11
CA GLU A 58 -4.07 24.31 -8.76
C GLU A 58 -5.33 23.44 -8.52
N ARG A 59 -5.41 22.82 -7.33
CA ARG A 59 -6.56 21.99 -6.92
C ARG A 59 -7.49 22.77 -6.00
N ASP A 60 -8.78 22.45 -6.12
CA ASP A 60 -9.80 23.04 -5.25
C ASP A 60 -9.54 22.70 -3.77
N THR A 61 -9.59 23.73 -2.93
CA THR A 61 -9.40 23.61 -1.48
C THR A 61 -10.72 23.42 -0.74
N ILE A 62 -11.55 22.51 -1.24
CA ILE A 62 -12.76 22.07 -0.53
C ILE A 62 -12.39 21.16 0.65
N GLN A 63 -13.19 21.20 1.71
CA GLN A 63 -12.89 20.45 2.95
C GLN A 63 -12.64 18.94 2.74
N VAL A 64 -13.34 18.31 1.79
CA VAL A 64 -13.14 16.88 1.47
C VAL A 64 -11.75 16.65 0.90
N ALA A 65 -11.34 17.42 -0.11
CA ALA A 65 -10.01 17.34 -0.69
C ALA A 65 -8.91 17.61 0.35
N VAL A 66 -9.14 18.54 1.28
CA VAL A 66 -8.20 18.82 2.38
C VAL A 66 -8.08 17.62 3.32
N ALA A 67 -9.19 16.96 3.68
CA ALA A 67 -9.18 15.78 4.54
C ALA A 67 -8.42 14.62 3.88
N ASP A 68 -8.68 14.37 2.59
CA ASP A 68 -8.04 13.31 1.81
C ASP A 68 -6.54 13.55 1.65
N ALA A 69 -6.12 14.79 1.36
CA ALA A 69 -4.72 15.19 1.25
C ALA A 69 -4.00 15.12 2.61
N ALA A 70 -4.69 15.45 3.71
CA ALA A 70 -4.16 15.33 5.06
C ALA A 70 -4.14 13.89 5.60
N LYS A 71 -4.81 12.94 4.92
CA LYS A 71 -5.07 11.58 5.40
C LYS A 71 -5.73 11.58 6.79
N MET A 72 -6.68 12.49 6.99
CA MET A 72 -7.42 12.67 8.22
C MET A 72 -8.91 12.45 7.98
N ASP A 73 -9.63 11.88 8.95
CA ASP A 73 -11.07 11.71 8.83
C ASP A 73 -11.80 13.08 8.79
N LYS A 74 -13.03 13.08 8.27
CA LYS A 74 -13.84 14.30 8.07
C LYS A 74 -14.14 15.02 9.39
N MET A 75 -14.35 14.30 10.49
CA MET A 75 -14.70 14.87 11.79
C MET A 75 -13.51 15.61 12.39
N THR A 76 -12.34 14.95 12.43
CA THR A 76 -11.10 15.54 12.93
C THR A 76 -10.70 16.73 12.07
N THR A 77 -10.74 16.60 10.74
CA THR A 77 -10.46 17.69 9.79
C THR A 77 -11.36 18.90 10.07
N SER A 78 -12.67 18.70 10.24
CA SER A 78 -13.60 19.79 10.55
C SER A 78 -13.26 20.52 11.86
N THR A 79 -12.88 19.77 12.90
CA THR A 79 -12.49 20.32 14.21
C THR A 79 -11.18 21.11 14.14
N VAL A 80 -10.18 20.60 13.43
CA VAL A 80 -8.92 21.32 13.21
C VAL A 80 -9.14 22.59 12.41
N LEU A 81 -9.92 22.55 11.33
CA LEU A 81 -10.25 23.72 10.51
C LEU A 81 -10.98 24.81 11.30
N ARG A 82 -11.93 24.45 12.18
CA ARG A 82 -12.58 25.41 13.09
C ARG A 82 -11.57 26.09 14.01
N THR A 83 -10.61 25.32 14.53
CA THR A 83 -9.58 25.84 15.43
C THR A 83 -8.62 26.77 14.69
N LEU A 84 -8.18 26.41 13.49
CA LEU A 84 -7.35 27.26 12.62
C LEU A 84 -8.07 28.55 12.25
N GLN A 85 -9.38 28.50 11.99
CA GLN A 85 -10.19 29.69 11.72
C GLN A 85 -10.25 30.61 12.94
N LYS A 86 -10.49 30.05 14.14
CA LYS A 86 -10.46 30.82 15.40
C LYS A 86 -9.08 31.47 15.64
N LYS A 87 -7.99 30.82 15.21
CA LYS A 87 -6.63 31.36 15.24
C LYS A 87 -6.34 32.39 14.13
N GLY A 88 -7.28 32.63 13.21
CA GLY A 88 -7.11 33.55 12.09
C GLY A 88 -6.15 33.06 11.01
N LEU A 89 -5.87 31.75 10.94
CA LEU A 89 -4.96 31.15 9.96
C LEU A 89 -5.68 30.69 8.69
N VAL A 90 -6.99 30.41 8.77
CA VAL A 90 -7.81 30.07 7.61
C VAL A 90 -9.13 30.84 7.62
N THR A 91 -9.72 31.00 6.44
CA THR A 91 -11.13 31.38 6.26
C THR A 91 -11.88 30.21 5.63
N ARG A 92 -13.19 30.15 5.89
CA ARG A 92 -14.10 29.15 5.32
C ARG A 92 -15.31 29.85 4.75
N THR A 93 -15.63 29.56 3.50
CA THR A 93 -16.79 30.11 2.78
C THR A 93 -17.61 28.97 2.18
N GLU A 94 -18.90 29.21 1.93
CA GLU A 94 -19.71 28.28 1.15
C GLU A 94 -19.20 28.26 -0.30
N HIS A 95 -19.18 27.08 -0.92
CA HIS A 95 -18.73 26.94 -2.29
C HIS A 95 -19.73 27.60 -3.25
N ALA A 96 -19.24 28.34 -4.23
CA ALA A 96 -20.06 29.19 -5.10
C ALA A 96 -21.12 28.41 -5.90
N SER A 97 -20.84 27.14 -6.24
CA SER A 97 -21.73 26.27 -7.02
C SER A 97 -22.32 25.09 -6.23
N ASP A 98 -21.81 24.80 -5.03
CA ASP A 98 -22.30 23.70 -4.19
C ASP A 98 -22.40 24.18 -2.74
N THR A 99 -23.58 24.66 -2.34
CA THR A 99 -23.82 25.19 -0.99
C THR A 99 -23.61 24.17 0.13
N ARG A 100 -23.48 22.87 -0.20
CA ARG A 100 -23.16 21.79 0.75
C ARG A 100 -21.66 21.68 1.00
N ALA A 101 -20.82 22.19 0.09
CA ALA A 101 -19.37 22.18 0.21
C ALA A 101 -18.85 23.50 0.83
N LYS A 102 -17.82 23.39 1.68
CA LYS A 102 -17.11 24.56 2.24
C LYS A 102 -15.71 24.65 1.65
N THR A 103 -15.41 25.77 1.02
CA THR A 103 -14.07 26.11 0.54
C THR A 103 -13.26 26.67 1.70
N VAL A 104 -11.98 26.32 1.75
CA VAL A 104 -11.03 26.75 2.77
C VAL A 104 -9.92 27.55 2.11
N HIS A 105 -9.58 28.71 2.66
CA HIS A 105 -8.46 29.52 2.17
C HIS A 105 -7.48 29.83 3.31
N LEU A 106 -6.19 29.85 3.00
CA LEU A 106 -5.19 30.40 3.93
C LEU A 106 -5.35 31.91 4.00
N THR A 107 -5.34 32.47 5.21
CA THR A 107 -5.14 33.92 5.35
C THR A 107 -3.68 34.27 5.04
N LYS A 108 -3.35 35.56 4.88
CA LYS A 108 -1.95 36.00 4.76
C LYS A 108 -1.09 35.46 5.91
N ARG A 109 -1.59 35.59 7.15
CA ARG A 109 -0.93 35.05 8.34
C ARG A 109 -0.83 33.52 8.27
N GLY A 110 -1.90 32.84 7.86
CA GLY A 110 -1.90 31.38 7.66
C GLY A 110 -0.83 30.92 6.69
N LEU A 111 -0.71 31.58 5.54
CA LEU A 111 0.30 31.27 4.53
C LEU A 111 1.71 31.49 5.07
N GLU A 112 1.99 32.64 5.70
CA GLU A 112 3.29 32.93 6.31
C GLU A 112 3.66 31.89 7.39
N THR A 113 2.71 31.54 8.27
CA THR A 113 2.89 30.50 9.29
C THR A 113 3.14 29.13 8.66
N THR A 114 2.42 28.79 7.59
CA THR A 114 2.57 27.51 6.90
C THR A 114 3.95 27.39 6.26
N VAL A 115 4.37 28.39 5.49
CA VAL A 115 5.66 28.37 4.78
C VAL A 115 6.84 28.31 5.76
N LYS A 116 6.81 29.11 6.84
CA LYS A 116 7.87 29.11 7.84
C LYS A 116 7.97 27.79 8.60
N SER A 117 6.84 27.29 9.11
CA SER A 117 6.81 26.02 9.85
C SER A 117 7.19 24.84 8.95
N LEU A 118 6.70 24.79 7.71
CA LEU A 118 7.05 23.77 6.74
C LEU A 118 8.53 23.77 6.40
N LYS A 119 9.14 24.96 6.19
CA LYS A 119 10.59 25.06 5.97
C LYS A 119 11.39 24.50 7.14
N ARG A 120 10.98 24.81 8.37
CA ARG A 120 11.66 24.33 9.58
C ARG A 120 11.58 22.81 9.72
N VAL A 121 10.39 22.25 9.52
CA VAL A 121 10.17 20.79 9.57
C VAL A 121 10.86 20.07 8.41
N ASN A 122 10.90 20.66 7.21
CA ASN A 122 11.63 20.06 6.09
C ASN A 122 13.13 19.98 6.37
N ASN A 123 13.73 21.03 6.92
CA ASN A 123 15.14 20.98 7.32
C ASN A 123 15.38 19.91 8.39
N PHE A 124 14.52 19.85 9.41
CA PHE A 124 14.58 18.78 10.41
C PHE A 124 14.46 17.39 9.78
N ASN A 125 13.53 17.18 8.85
CA ASN A 125 13.40 15.89 8.16
C ASN A 125 14.63 15.54 7.33
N LEU A 126 15.25 16.52 6.66
CA LEU A 126 16.49 16.30 5.92
C LEU A 126 17.62 15.84 6.84
N ASP A 127 17.77 16.50 7.98
CA ASP A 127 18.80 16.16 8.98
C ASP A 127 18.49 14.81 9.66
N TYR A 128 17.24 14.60 10.11
CA TYR A 128 16.80 13.39 10.80
C TYR A 128 17.01 12.14 9.93
N PHE A 129 16.56 12.18 8.67
CA PHE A 129 16.72 11.07 7.73
C PHE A 129 18.07 11.09 6.99
N SER A 130 19.01 11.98 7.33
CA SER A 130 20.38 11.93 6.79
C SER A 130 21.15 10.73 7.33
N ALA A 131 20.83 10.30 8.56
CA ALA A 131 21.44 9.14 9.22
C ALA A 131 21.30 7.82 8.43
N LEU A 132 20.33 7.73 7.51
CA LEU A 132 20.14 6.55 6.67
C LEU A 132 21.17 6.42 5.54
N GLY A 133 21.86 7.51 5.15
CA GLY A 133 22.80 7.50 4.03
C GLY A 133 22.22 6.83 2.77
N ASP A 134 22.97 5.89 2.20
CA ASP A 134 22.59 5.13 1.01
C ASP A 134 21.37 4.20 1.22
N SER A 135 21.07 3.84 2.47
CA SER A 135 19.93 2.97 2.82
C SER A 135 18.58 3.69 2.78
N LYS A 136 18.55 5.01 2.52
CA LYS A 136 17.33 5.82 2.52
C LYS A 136 16.28 5.31 1.54
N MET A 137 16.68 4.95 0.32
CA MET A 137 15.73 4.44 -0.68
C MET A 137 15.19 3.06 -0.30
N THR A 138 16.04 2.19 0.25
CA THR A 138 15.64 0.88 0.77
C THR A 138 14.60 1.04 1.88
N PHE A 139 14.85 1.92 2.85
CA PHE A 139 13.90 2.23 3.93
C PHE A 139 12.54 2.70 3.40
N ILE A 140 12.54 3.66 2.45
CA ILE A 140 11.30 4.15 1.81
C ILE A 140 10.56 3.00 1.11
N ASN A 141 11.27 2.11 0.42
CA ASN A 141 10.66 0.97 -0.26
C ASN A 141 10.07 -0.05 0.71
N LEU A 142 10.71 -0.28 1.87
CA LEU A 142 10.15 -1.13 2.92
C LEU A 142 8.88 -0.53 3.54
N LEU A 143 8.85 0.77 3.82
CA LEU A 143 7.63 1.45 4.28
C LEU A 143 6.51 1.39 3.24
N ARG A 144 6.84 1.63 1.95
CA ARG A 144 5.89 1.48 0.85
C ARG A 144 5.34 0.07 0.78
N LYS A 145 6.19 -0.96 0.93
CA LYS A 145 5.75 -2.35 0.96
C LYS A 145 4.74 -2.60 2.08
N LEU A 146 4.97 -2.09 3.29
CA LEU A 146 4.02 -2.21 4.39
C LEU A 146 2.68 -1.51 4.08
N LEU A 147 2.73 -0.27 3.56
CA LEU A 147 1.53 0.48 3.20
C LEU A 147 0.72 -0.21 2.09
N ILE A 148 1.41 -0.68 1.05
CA ILE A 148 0.82 -1.40 -0.08
C ILE A 148 0.14 -2.67 0.41
N ILE A 149 0.86 -3.52 1.15
CA ILE A 149 0.31 -4.77 1.68
C ILE A 149 -0.90 -4.50 2.58
N ASN A 150 -0.83 -3.52 3.48
CA ASN A 150 -1.93 -3.20 4.37
C ASN A 150 -3.14 -2.63 3.61
N SER A 151 -2.93 -1.83 2.57
CA SER A 151 -4.02 -1.30 1.74
C SER A 151 -4.73 -2.36 0.90
N MET A 152 -4.03 -3.45 0.54
CA MET A 152 -4.59 -4.55 -0.27
C MET A 152 -5.02 -5.76 0.57
N GLN A 153 -4.96 -5.67 1.89
CA GLN A 153 -5.50 -6.69 2.80
C GLN A 153 -6.87 -6.24 3.32
N THR A 154 -7.91 -6.58 2.58
CA THR A 154 -9.29 -6.48 3.08
C THR A 154 -9.67 -7.72 3.90
N GLU A 155 -10.77 -7.64 4.65
CA GLU A 155 -11.32 -8.79 5.40
C GLU A 155 -11.71 -9.96 4.47
N PHE A 156 -12.01 -9.67 3.20
CA PHE A 156 -12.39 -10.67 2.21
C PHE A 156 -11.15 -11.25 1.52
N LYS A 157 -10.78 -12.47 1.93
CA LYS A 157 -9.65 -13.23 1.38
C LYS A 157 -10.15 -14.55 0.79
N SER A 158 -9.71 -14.87 -0.41
CA SER A 158 -9.85 -16.21 -0.99
C SER A 158 -8.57 -17.01 -0.73
N THR A 159 -8.70 -18.26 -0.31
CA THR A 159 -7.58 -19.17 -0.10
C THR A 159 -7.83 -20.47 -0.85
N TYR A 160 -6.88 -20.87 -1.68
CA TYR A 160 -6.83 -22.17 -2.34
C TYR A 160 -5.60 -22.93 -1.87
N GLN A 161 -5.75 -24.21 -1.54
CA GLN A 161 -4.65 -25.04 -1.05
C GLN A 161 -4.74 -26.44 -1.66
N THR A 162 -3.61 -26.97 -2.11
CA THR A 162 -3.53 -28.31 -2.68
C THR A 162 -2.13 -28.91 -2.51
N THR A 163 -2.06 -30.23 -2.65
CA THR A 163 -0.80 -30.96 -2.77
C THR A 163 -0.50 -31.24 -4.24
N ILE A 164 0.75 -31.01 -4.63
CA ILE A 164 1.30 -31.33 -5.95
C ILE A 164 2.36 -32.40 -5.75
N LYS A 165 2.23 -33.54 -6.44
CA LYS A 165 3.12 -34.71 -6.37
C LYS A 165 4.42 -34.49 -7.14
N ALA A 166 5.12 -33.40 -6.84
CA ALA A 166 6.38 -33.03 -7.46
C ALA A 166 7.32 -32.35 -6.44
N PRO A 167 8.65 -32.41 -6.64
CA PRO A 167 9.61 -31.68 -5.82
C PRO A 167 9.39 -30.17 -5.87
N ILE A 168 9.69 -29.47 -4.77
CA ILE A 168 9.44 -28.03 -4.62
C ILE A 168 10.10 -27.19 -5.71
N GLU A 169 11.30 -27.55 -6.15
CA GLU A 169 12.02 -26.86 -7.23
C GLU A 169 11.25 -26.92 -8.56
N LYS A 170 10.62 -28.05 -8.87
CA LYS A 170 9.83 -28.23 -10.10
C LYS A 170 8.51 -27.46 -10.03
N VAL A 171 7.87 -27.46 -8.87
CA VAL A 171 6.64 -26.68 -8.63
C VAL A 171 6.95 -25.19 -8.68
N TRP A 172 8.05 -24.76 -8.07
CA TRP A 172 8.47 -23.36 -8.05
C TRP A 172 8.80 -22.86 -9.45
N ASP A 173 9.60 -23.61 -10.22
CA ASP A 173 9.91 -23.27 -11.62
C ASP A 173 8.62 -23.14 -12.45
N ALA A 174 7.67 -24.05 -12.28
CA ALA A 174 6.39 -23.95 -12.98
C ALA A 174 5.56 -22.70 -12.62
N LEU A 175 5.70 -22.16 -11.40
CA LEU A 175 5.00 -20.95 -10.98
C LEU A 175 5.63 -19.65 -11.52
N ILE A 176 6.92 -19.66 -11.88
CA ILE A 176 7.68 -18.43 -12.18
C ILE A 176 8.31 -18.40 -13.58
N ASN A 177 8.36 -19.53 -14.28
CA ASN A 177 8.95 -19.63 -15.60
C ASN A 177 7.89 -19.28 -16.67
N PRO A 178 8.05 -18.16 -17.42
CA PRO A 178 7.05 -17.71 -18.38
C PRO A 178 6.64 -18.77 -19.40
N GLU A 179 7.60 -19.59 -19.84
CA GLU A 179 7.36 -20.66 -20.83
C GLU A 179 6.49 -21.80 -20.26
N ILE A 180 6.54 -22.02 -18.94
CA ILE A 180 5.69 -23.00 -18.26
C ILE A 180 4.35 -22.38 -17.90
N VAL A 181 4.35 -21.16 -17.33
CA VAL A 181 3.15 -20.41 -16.97
C VAL A 181 2.21 -20.30 -18.18
N LYS A 182 2.74 -19.96 -19.35
CA LYS A 182 1.97 -19.86 -20.60
C LYS A 182 1.17 -21.15 -20.94
N LYS A 183 1.68 -22.33 -20.57
CA LYS A 183 1.04 -23.62 -20.91
C LYS A 183 -0.21 -23.93 -20.10
N TYR A 184 -0.34 -23.39 -18.89
CA TYR A 184 -1.49 -23.67 -18.02
C TYR A 184 -2.28 -22.41 -17.63
N PHE A 185 -1.73 -21.22 -17.87
CA PHE A 185 -2.35 -19.94 -17.54
C PHE A 185 -2.88 -19.26 -18.81
N PHE A 186 -3.76 -19.96 -19.54
CA PHE A 186 -4.51 -19.44 -20.69
C PHE A 186 -3.67 -18.77 -21.78
N GLU A 187 -2.49 -19.33 -22.10
CA GLU A 187 -1.56 -18.77 -23.09
C GLU A 187 -1.07 -17.34 -22.80
N SER A 188 -1.27 -16.87 -21.57
CA SER A 188 -0.84 -15.56 -21.11
C SER A 188 0.67 -15.45 -21.09
N ASN A 189 1.22 -14.44 -21.78
CA ASN A 189 2.63 -14.10 -21.71
C ASN A 189 2.90 -13.37 -20.40
N GLN A 190 3.81 -13.90 -19.58
CA GLN A 190 4.22 -13.29 -18.33
C GLN A 190 5.60 -12.63 -18.50
N GLU A 191 5.71 -11.35 -18.17
CA GLU A 191 6.96 -10.60 -18.26
C GLU A 191 7.32 -10.00 -16.91
N THR A 192 8.44 -10.45 -16.32
CA THR A 192 9.02 -9.88 -15.09
C THR A 192 10.45 -10.37 -14.90
N ASP A 193 11.25 -9.65 -14.12
CA ASP A 193 12.59 -10.06 -13.69
C ASP A 193 12.63 -10.63 -12.26
N TRP A 194 11.46 -10.78 -11.64
CA TRP A 194 11.26 -11.28 -10.27
C TRP A 194 11.96 -10.47 -9.16
N LYS A 195 12.50 -9.29 -9.46
CA LYS A 195 13.06 -8.41 -8.43
C LYS A 195 11.92 -7.70 -7.69
N VAL A 196 12.03 -7.63 -6.37
CA VAL A 196 11.07 -6.89 -5.54
C VAL A 196 11.02 -5.43 -5.98
N GLY A 197 9.82 -4.93 -6.27
CA GLY A 197 9.57 -3.59 -6.81
C GLY A 197 9.50 -3.51 -8.33
N SER A 198 9.90 -4.56 -9.06
CA SER A 198 9.78 -4.60 -10.52
C SER A 198 8.35 -4.82 -10.98
N PRO A 199 8.00 -4.32 -12.18
CA PRO A 199 6.72 -4.62 -12.80
C PRO A 199 6.60 -6.12 -13.13
N ILE A 200 5.35 -6.58 -13.13
CA ILE A 200 4.94 -7.85 -13.72
C ILE A 200 3.78 -7.57 -14.66
N LEU A 201 3.88 -8.06 -15.90
CA LEU A 201 2.86 -7.89 -16.93
C LEU A 201 2.35 -9.26 -17.37
N TRP A 202 1.04 -9.31 -17.64
CA TRP A 202 0.39 -10.44 -18.29
C TRP A 202 -0.32 -9.93 -19.54
N THR A 203 0.05 -10.48 -20.70
CA THR A 203 -0.57 -10.11 -21.97
C THR A 203 -1.07 -11.34 -22.70
N GLY A 204 -2.19 -11.21 -23.39
CA GLY A 204 -2.77 -12.31 -24.14
C GLY A 204 -4.02 -11.86 -24.89
N GLU A 205 -4.71 -12.85 -25.45
CA GLU A 205 -5.98 -12.68 -26.15
C GLU A 205 -6.97 -13.71 -25.65
N TYR A 206 -8.18 -13.29 -25.32
CA TYR A 206 -9.28 -14.17 -24.92
C TYR A 206 -10.50 -13.87 -25.78
N GLU A 207 -11.03 -14.88 -26.45
CA GLU A 207 -12.18 -14.76 -27.36
C GLU A 207 -12.05 -13.59 -28.37
N GLY A 208 -10.84 -13.36 -28.90
CA GLY A 208 -10.58 -12.27 -29.87
C GLY A 208 -10.29 -10.90 -29.23
N THR A 209 -10.34 -10.79 -27.91
CA THR A 209 -10.12 -9.53 -27.18
C THR A 209 -8.74 -9.53 -26.51
N PRO A 210 -7.82 -8.61 -26.89
CA PRO A 210 -6.54 -8.51 -26.24
C PRO A 210 -6.69 -7.93 -24.82
N TYR A 211 -5.83 -8.37 -23.90
CA TYR A 211 -5.75 -7.82 -22.55
C TYR A 211 -4.30 -7.53 -22.14
N THR A 212 -4.15 -6.64 -21.18
CA THR A 212 -2.85 -6.30 -20.58
C THR A 212 -3.05 -6.05 -19.09
N ASP A 213 -2.87 -7.10 -18.31
CA ASP A 213 -2.94 -7.00 -16.86
C ASP A 213 -1.55 -6.65 -16.31
N LYS A 214 -1.54 -5.99 -15.16
CA LYS A 214 -0.31 -5.46 -14.60
C LYS A 214 -0.23 -5.58 -13.10
N GLY A 215 0.99 -5.51 -12.60
CA GLY A 215 1.30 -5.67 -11.20
C GLY A 215 2.72 -5.25 -10.87
N VAL A 216 3.08 -5.45 -9.61
CA VAL A 216 4.43 -5.26 -9.08
C VAL A 216 4.79 -6.44 -8.18
N VAL A 217 6.02 -6.93 -8.27
CA VAL A 217 6.55 -7.97 -7.37
C VAL A 217 6.75 -7.36 -5.97
N LEU A 218 6.06 -7.90 -4.97
CA LEU A 218 6.08 -7.39 -3.59
C LEU A 218 6.99 -8.22 -2.68
N GLU A 219 7.11 -9.51 -2.96
CA GLU A 219 7.98 -10.44 -2.25
C GLU A 219 8.40 -11.57 -3.17
N PHE A 220 9.69 -11.90 -3.15
CA PHE A 220 10.21 -13.04 -3.89
C PHE A 220 11.24 -13.75 -3.01
N SER A 221 10.89 -14.96 -2.58
CA SER A 221 11.74 -15.88 -1.81
C SER A 221 11.70 -17.23 -2.52
N PRO A 222 12.76 -17.58 -3.27
CA PRO A 222 12.84 -18.84 -4.02
C PRO A 222 12.42 -20.04 -3.19
N ASN A 223 11.61 -20.94 -3.79
CA ASN A 223 11.11 -22.16 -3.16
C ASN A 223 10.38 -21.96 -1.83
N LYS A 224 9.80 -20.77 -1.61
CA LYS A 224 9.14 -20.45 -0.35
C LYS A 224 7.90 -19.58 -0.55
N LYS A 225 8.07 -18.39 -1.14
CA LYS A 225 7.00 -17.40 -1.19
C LYS A 225 7.16 -16.38 -2.30
N LEU A 226 6.09 -16.15 -3.05
CA LEU A 226 5.97 -15.08 -4.03
C LEU A 226 4.70 -14.27 -3.70
N SER A 227 4.82 -12.95 -3.61
CA SER A 227 3.67 -12.04 -3.51
C SER A 227 3.76 -10.97 -4.57
N TYR A 228 2.65 -10.66 -5.23
CA TYR A 228 2.57 -9.60 -6.24
C TYR A 228 1.21 -8.91 -6.20
N SER A 229 1.19 -7.65 -6.64
CA SER A 229 -0.07 -6.95 -6.92
C SER A 229 -0.60 -7.35 -8.31
N TYR A 230 -1.91 -7.33 -8.52
CA TYR A 230 -2.53 -7.66 -9.80
C TYR A 230 -3.75 -6.78 -10.07
N LEU A 231 -3.77 -6.11 -11.21
CA LEU A 231 -4.90 -5.34 -11.71
C LEU A 231 -5.22 -5.79 -13.12
N SER A 232 -6.44 -6.29 -13.31
CA SER A 232 -6.93 -6.65 -14.64
C SER A 232 -7.31 -5.42 -15.45
N SER A 233 -6.90 -5.40 -16.71
CA SER A 233 -7.31 -4.38 -17.69
C SER A 233 -8.82 -4.33 -17.93
N TRP A 234 -9.53 -5.44 -17.71
CA TRP A 234 -10.99 -5.50 -17.86
C TRP A 234 -11.76 -5.12 -16.60
N SER A 235 -11.06 -4.83 -15.48
CA SER A 235 -11.74 -4.42 -14.24
C SER A 235 -12.46 -3.08 -14.37
N GLY A 236 -12.06 -2.23 -15.33
CA GLY A 236 -12.54 -0.85 -15.46
C GLY A 236 -12.12 0.07 -14.32
N LEU A 237 -11.27 -0.40 -13.41
CA LEU A 237 -10.79 0.36 -12.25
C LEU A 237 -9.61 1.26 -12.62
N GLU A 238 -9.50 2.37 -11.92
CA GLU A 238 -8.35 3.27 -12.05
C GLU A 238 -7.07 2.59 -11.56
N ASP A 239 -5.93 3.00 -12.14
CA ASP A 239 -4.60 2.53 -11.72
C ASP A 239 -4.18 3.18 -10.39
N LYS A 240 -4.77 2.69 -9.30
CA LYS A 240 -4.50 3.09 -7.93
C LYS A 240 -4.23 1.85 -7.10
N THR A 241 -3.26 1.93 -6.17
CA THR A 241 -2.88 0.81 -5.30
C THR A 241 -4.06 0.12 -4.62
N GLU A 242 -5.07 0.89 -4.19
CA GLU A 242 -6.30 0.39 -3.56
C GLU A 242 -7.16 -0.52 -4.45
N ASN A 243 -6.96 -0.51 -5.77
CA ASN A 243 -7.69 -1.34 -6.73
C ASN A 243 -6.95 -2.62 -7.11
N TYR A 244 -5.69 -2.79 -6.69
CA TYR A 244 -4.91 -3.98 -7.01
C TYR A 244 -5.26 -5.11 -6.05
N LEU A 245 -5.45 -6.31 -6.60
CA LEU A 245 -5.49 -7.54 -5.82
C LEU A 245 -4.08 -7.86 -5.30
N LEU A 246 -4.00 -8.40 -4.09
CA LEU A 246 -2.76 -8.98 -3.57
C LEU A 246 -2.83 -10.49 -3.75
N VAL A 247 -1.98 -11.05 -4.60
CA VAL A 247 -1.84 -12.50 -4.79
C VAL A 247 -0.58 -12.97 -4.08
N THR A 248 -0.66 -14.09 -3.37
CA THR A 248 0.48 -14.70 -2.69
C THR A 248 0.48 -16.20 -2.87
N TYR A 249 1.59 -16.72 -3.36
CA TYR A 249 1.92 -18.14 -3.41
C TYR A 249 2.84 -18.49 -2.25
N GLN A 250 2.54 -19.56 -1.53
CA GLN A 250 3.42 -20.16 -0.54
C GLN A 250 3.59 -21.63 -0.88
N VAL A 251 4.83 -22.09 -0.91
CA VAL A 251 5.16 -23.50 -1.13
C VAL A 251 5.91 -24.06 0.06
N LYS A 252 5.63 -25.33 0.39
CA LYS A 252 6.32 -26.05 1.46
C LYS A 252 6.53 -27.51 1.05
N PRO A 253 7.72 -28.08 1.26
CA PRO A 253 7.93 -29.51 1.03
C PRO A 253 7.15 -30.33 2.08
N ILE A 254 6.50 -31.39 1.63
CA ILE A 254 5.81 -32.38 2.46
C ILE A 254 6.16 -33.79 1.96
N GLU A 255 5.85 -34.83 2.73
CA GLU A 255 6.18 -36.21 2.36
C GLU A 255 5.59 -36.63 0.99
N ALA A 256 4.37 -36.18 0.69
CA ALA A 256 3.67 -36.47 -0.56
C ALA A 256 4.06 -35.57 -1.75
N GLY A 257 5.03 -34.66 -1.60
CA GLY A 257 5.46 -33.71 -2.64
C GLY A 257 5.57 -32.28 -2.12
N THR A 258 4.84 -31.35 -2.73
CA THR A 258 4.84 -29.94 -2.36
C THR A 258 3.43 -29.47 -2.06
N GLU A 259 3.24 -28.88 -0.88
CA GLU A 259 2.03 -28.14 -0.56
C GLU A 259 2.12 -26.75 -1.20
N LEU A 260 1.10 -26.39 -1.99
CA LEU A 260 0.91 -25.05 -2.53
C LEU A 260 -0.30 -24.41 -1.86
N LYS A 261 -0.10 -23.23 -1.28
CA LYS A 261 -1.16 -22.36 -0.77
C LYS A 261 -1.15 -21.05 -1.56
N ILE A 262 -2.30 -20.70 -2.11
CA ILE A 262 -2.54 -19.44 -2.80
C ILE A 262 -3.53 -18.64 -1.98
N THR A 263 -3.17 -17.41 -1.64
CA THR A 263 -4.08 -16.46 -1.01
C THR A 263 -4.24 -15.24 -1.90
N GLN A 264 -5.47 -14.78 -2.04
CA GLN A 264 -5.78 -13.57 -2.79
C GLN A 264 -6.68 -12.67 -1.96
N SER A 265 -6.31 -11.40 -1.82
CA SER A 265 -7.04 -10.40 -1.04
C SER A 265 -7.32 -9.14 -1.86
N ASN A 266 -8.11 -8.23 -1.27
CA ASN A 266 -8.68 -7.03 -1.90
C ASN A 266 -9.87 -7.32 -2.84
N TYR A 267 -10.66 -8.35 -2.51
CA TYR A 267 -11.91 -8.64 -3.19
C TYR A 267 -13.09 -7.82 -2.64
N ASP A 268 -14.09 -7.55 -3.49
CA ASP A 268 -15.47 -7.41 -3.02
C ASP A 268 -16.04 -8.80 -2.68
N GLU A 269 -17.08 -8.88 -1.82
CA GLU A 269 -17.56 -10.15 -1.26
C GLU A 269 -17.96 -11.18 -2.33
N ASP A 270 -18.52 -10.73 -3.45
CA ASP A 270 -19.00 -11.60 -4.53
C ASP A 270 -17.86 -12.15 -5.40
N LYS A 271 -16.82 -11.35 -5.68
CA LYS A 271 -15.65 -11.82 -6.44
C LYS A 271 -14.77 -12.77 -5.63
N ALA A 272 -14.75 -12.64 -4.30
CA ALA A 272 -13.97 -13.54 -3.43
C ALA A 272 -14.39 -15.01 -3.57
N LYS A 273 -15.71 -15.27 -3.71
CA LYS A 273 -16.28 -16.63 -3.82
C LYS A 273 -15.95 -17.32 -5.14
N HIS A 274 -15.99 -16.60 -6.26
CA HIS A 274 -15.71 -17.14 -7.59
C HIS A 274 -14.21 -17.36 -7.86
N SER A 275 -13.34 -16.69 -7.10
CA SER A 275 -11.89 -16.78 -7.32
C SER A 275 -11.27 -18.14 -6.99
N SER A 276 -11.76 -18.87 -5.99
CA SER A 276 -11.17 -20.15 -5.59
C SER A 276 -11.38 -21.23 -6.66
N GLU A 277 -12.53 -21.19 -7.34
CA GLU A 277 -12.85 -22.07 -8.46
C GLU A 277 -11.90 -21.84 -9.65
N ASN A 278 -11.57 -20.58 -9.93
CA ASN A 278 -10.59 -20.23 -10.96
C ASN A 278 -9.19 -20.80 -10.65
N TRP A 279 -8.74 -20.73 -9.39
CA TRP A 279 -7.45 -21.30 -9.00
C TRP A 279 -7.40 -22.82 -9.11
N ALA A 280 -8.52 -23.51 -8.87
CA ALA A 280 -8.58 -24.96 -9.06
C ALA A 280 -8.28 -25.36 -10.51
N VAL A 281 -8.91 -24.68 -11.48
CA VAL A 281 -8.69 -24.93 -12.92
C VAL A 281 -7.25 -24.65 -13.33
N VAL A 282 -6.70 -23.50 -12.89
CA VAL A 282 -5.32 -23.11 -13.18
C VAL A 282 -4.32 -24.13 -12.63
N ILE A 283 -4.49 -24.55 -11.38
CA ILE A 283 -3.55 -25.46 -10.72
C ILE A 283 -3.68 -26.90 -11.23
N ASP A 284 -4.85 -27.33 -11.68
CA ASP A 284 -4.99 -28.61 -12.38
C ASP A 284 -4.20 -28.62 -13.71
N GLY A 285 -4.14 -27.50 -14.42
CA GLY A 285 -3.28 -27.33 -15.59
C GLY A 285 -1.79 -27.42 -15.23
N LEU A 286 -1.37 -26.77 -14.15
CA LEU A 286 0.00 -26.85 -13.64
C LEU A 286 0.37 -28.29 -13.26
N LYS A 287 -0.51 -29.01 -12.54
CA LYS A 287 -0.28 -30.41 -12.13
C LYS A 287 0.00 -31.32 -13.30
N LYS A 288 -0.74 -31.18 -14.41
CA LYS A 288 -0.52 -31.96 -15.64
C LYS A 288 0.88 -31.79 -16.27
N ILE A 289 1.58 -30.70 -15.93
CA ILE A 289 2.93 -30.42 -16.43
C ILE A 289 4.00 -30.95 -15.47
N VAL A 290 3.74 -30.91 -14.16
CA VAL A 290 4.76 -31.17 -13.14
C VAL A 290 4.66 -32.51 -12.44
N GLU A 291 3.48 -33.14 -12.37
CA GLU A 291 3.29 -34.51 -11.89
C GLU A 291 3.62 -35.52 -12.98
#